data_AF-A0A8X6MZX4-F1
#
_entry.id   AF-A0A8X6MZX4-F1
#
_cell.length_a   1.000
_cell.length_b   1.000
_cell.length_c   1.000
_cell.angle_alpha   90.00
_cell.angle_beta   90.00
_cell.angle_gamma   90.00
#
_symmetry.space_group_name_H-M   'P 1'
#
loop_
_entity.id
_entity.type
_entity.pdbx_description
1 polymer ?
#
loop_
_entity_poly.entity_id
_entity_poly.type
_entity_poly.pdbx_seq_one_letter_code
_entity_poly.pdbx_strand_id
1 'polypeptide(L)'
;MSIILESVPKTYKNQASTLLNILKDKPNILSWNEQGEVFFRDKKYQHSNLADLFNMIFTNRKSSTITAKEEFLQTLQELNTPRHYIKNKYLKTPFVKQEIITLPVKRKQYVKPVVKRNRLDEKPKYDEIHWESF
;
A
#
# COMPACT_ATOMS: atom_id res chain seq x y z
N MET A 1 23.93 9.53 6.29
CA MET A 1 22.52 9.19 6.58
C MET A 1 21.67 10.39 6.19
N SER A 2 20.46 10.20 5.65
CA SER A 2 19.62 11.35 5.27
C SER A 2 19.05 12.02 6.52
N ILE A 3 19.17 13.35 6.63
CA ILE A 3 18.67 14.18 7.74
C ILE A 3 17.21 13.85 8.11
N ILE A 4 16.40 13.50 7.10
CA ILE A 4 14.99 13.08 7.24
C ILE A 4 14.83 11.79 8.07
N LEU A 5 15.76 10.84 8.00
CA LEU A 5 15.69 9.59 8.78
C LEU A 5 16.21 9.78 10.20
N GLU A 6 17.02 10.81 10.44
CA GLU A 6 17.51 11.17 11.77
C GLU A 6 16.44 11.89 12.58
N SER A 7 15.56 12.65 11.93
CA SER A 7 14.46 13.37 12.60
C SER A 7 13.34 12.46 13.11
N VAL A 8 13.24 11.22 12.59
CA VAL A 8 12.19 10.26 12.93
C VAL A 8 12.59 9.42 14.15
N PRO A 9 11.65 9.09 15.07
CA PRO A 9 11.94 8.23 16.21
C PRO A 9 12.55 6.89 15.81
N LYS A 10 13.52 6.39 16.60
CA LYS A 10 14.31 5.19 16.31
C LYS A 10 13.44 3.98 15.92
N THR A 11 12.31 3.79 16.60
CA THR A 11 11.35 2.70 16.35
C THR A 11 10.77 2.70 14.93
N TYR A 12 10.70 3.86 14.27
CA TYR A 12 10.09 4.02 12.96
C TYR A 12 11.10 4.22 11.83
N LYS A 13 12.41 4.22 12.10
CA LYS A 13 13.44 4.44 11.08
C LYS A 13 13.36 3.46 9.91
N ASN A 14 13.07 2.19 10.17
CA ASN A 14 12.92 1.19 9.10
C ASN A 14 11.71 1.50 8.21
N GLN A 15 10.57 1.82 8.82
CA GLN A 15 9.35 2.17 8.08
C GLN A 15 9.52 3.48 7.30
N ALA A 16 10.19 4.47 7.90
CA ALA A 16 10.56 5.71 7.24
C ALA A 16 11.50 5.47 6.07
N SER A 17 12.51 4.61 6.21
CA SER A 17 13.42 4.27 5.11
C SER A 17 12.67 3.61 3.95
N THR A 18 11.75 2.68 4.23
CA THR A 18 10.94 2.05 3.20
C THR A 18 10.05 3.07 2.50
N LEU A 19 9.37 3.94 3.27
CA LEU A 19 8.52 4.97 2.70
C LEU A 19 9.32 5.96 1.85
N LEU A 20 10.49 6.38 2.31
CA LEU A 20 11.38 7.28 1.59
C LEU A 20 11.79 6.67 0.23
N ASN A 21 12.09 5.36 0.18
CA ASN A 21 12.43 4.69 -1.07
C ASN A 21 11.24 4.68 -2.05
N ILE A 22 10.02 4.41 -1.58
CA ILE A 22 8.80 4.48 -2.40
C ILE A 22 8.59 5.89 -2.98
N LEU A 23 8.87 6.92 -2.18
CA LEU A 23 8.79 8.31 -2.64
C LEU A 23 9.86 8.65 -3.68
N LYS A 24 11.10 8.16 -3.49
CA LYS A 24 12.19 8.34 -4.46
C LYS A 24 11.90 7.74 -5.83
N ASP A 25 11.18 6.62 -5.86
CA ASP A 25 10.80 5.96 -7.12
C ASP A 25 9.75 6.75 -7.91
N LYS A 26 9.10 7.75 -7.31
CA LYS A 26 7.99 8.52 -7.91
C LYS A 26 8.23 10.05 -7.82
N PRO A 27 9.36 10.57 -8.35
CA PRO A 27 9.73 11.98 -8.19
C PRO A 27 8.74 12.96 -8.83
N ASN A 28 7.97 12.51 -9.84
CA ASN A 28 6.95 13.30 -10.53
C ASN A 28 5.76 13.68 -9.62
N ILE A 29 5.53 12.90 -8.55
CA ILE A 29 4.41 13.12 -7.62
C ILE A 29 4.90 13.91 -6.41
N LEU A 30 6.02 13.48 -5.82
CA LEU A 30 6.63 14.12 -4.65
C LEU A 30 8.14 14.11 -4.81
N SER A 31 8.74 15.29 -4.80
CA SER A 31 10.19 15.47 -4.72
C SER A 31 10.54 16.42 -3.58
N TRP A 32 11.81 16.47 -3.21
CA TRP A 32 12.32 17.37 -2.18
C TRP A 32 13.75 17.80 -2.53
N ASN A 33 14.14 19.00 -2.09
CA ASN A 33 15.51 19.47 -2.24
C ASN A 33 16.41 19.01 -1.08
N GLU A 34 17.69 19.38 -1.14
CA GLU A 34 18.69 19.02 -0.11
C GLU A 34 18.33 19.57 1.28
N GLN A 35 17.61 20.68 1.34
CA GLN A 35 17.13 21.31 2.57
C GLN A 35 15.88 20.60 3.13
N GLY A 36 15.31 19.64 2.39
CA GLY A 36 14.10 18.91 2.75
C GLY A 36 12.80 19.66 2.47
N GLU A 37 12.85 20.78 1.73
CA GLU A 37 11.65 21.45 1.23
C GLU A 37 10.95 20.56 0.20
N VAL A 38 9.64 20.39 0.33
CA VAL A 38 8.86 19.48 -0.52
C VAL A 38 8.22 20.18 -1.71
N PHE A 39 8.18 19.44 -2.82
CA PHE A 39 7.53 19.80 -4.07
C PHE A 39 6.52 18.72 -4.40
N PHE A 40 5.26 19.10 -4.54
CA PHE A 40 4.19 18.20 -4.94
C PHE A 40 3.75 18.55 -6.35
N ARG A 41 3.89 17.64 -7.31
CA ARG A 41 3.55 17.87 -8.73
C ARG A 41 4.11 19.22 -9.24
N ASP A 42 5.40 19.42 -9.02
CA ASP A 42 6.17 20.63 -9.37
C ASP A 42 5.75 21.93 -8.66
N LYS A 43 4.79 21.87 -7.71
CA LYS A 43 4.42 23.00 -6.87
C LYS A 43 5.23 22.98 -5.57
N LYS A 44 6.00 24.04 -5.34
CA LYS A 44 6.73 24.24 -4.07
C LYS A 44 5.75 24.57 -2.95
N TYR A 45 5.85 23.86 -1.83
CA TYR A 45 5.12 24.19 -0.61
C TYR A 45 6.06 24.84 0.40
N GLN A 46 5.93 26.15 0.58
CA GLN A 46 6.74 26.90 1.54
C GLN A 46 6.48 26.42 2.97
N HIS A 47 7.50 26.49 3.82
CA HIS A 47 7.46 26.09 5.23
C HIS A 47 7.03 24.64 5.48
N SER A 48 7.19 23.77 4.49
CA SER A 48 6.86 22.36 4.58
C SER A 48 8.12 21.54 4.38
N ASN A 49 8.60 20.91 5.45
CA ASN A 49 9.76 20.02 5.41
C ASN A 49 9.30 18.55 5.39
N LEU A 50 9.96 17.72 4.59
CA LEU A 50 9.69 16.28 4.52
C LEU A 50 9.88 15.60 5.88
N ALA A 51 10.86 16.04 6.66
CA ALA A 51 11.10 15.57 8.04
C ALA A 51 9.89 15.80 8.95
N ASP A 52 9.24 16.96 8.84
CA ASP A 52 8.06 17.29 9.64
C ASP A 52 6.85 16.49 9.20
N LEU A 53 6.70 16.23 7.90
CA LEU A 53 5.64 15.37 7.36
C LEU A 53 5.80 13.92 7.82
N PHE A 54 7.04 13.42 7.87
CA PHE A 54 7.34 12.09 8.41
C PHE A 54 7.05 12.03 9.92
N ASN A 55 7.52 13.02 10.68
CA ASN A 55 7.22 13.10 12.10
C ASN A 55 5.72 13.22 12.36
N MET A 56 4.98 13.93 11.52
CA MET A 56 3.53 14.02 11.58
C MET A 56 2.87 12.64 11.46
N ILE A 57 3.29 11.76 10.54
CA ILE A 57 2.64 10.45 10.37
C ILE A 57 3.06 9.43 11.44
N PHE A 58 4.28 9.54 11.98
CA PHE A 58 4.81 8.58 12.96
C PHE A 58 4.54 8.97 14.41
N THR A 59 4.36 10.25 14.72
CA THR A 59 4.12 10.73 16.10
C THR A 59 2.64 11.05 16.33
N ASN A 60 2.10 10.62 17.47
CA ASN A 60 0.75 10.95 17.89
C ASN A 60 0.67 12.40 18.42
N ARG A 61 0.95 13.38 17.56
CA ARG A 61 0.91 14.81 17.88
C ARG A 61 -0.04 15.54 16.94
N LYS A 62 -0.62 16.65 17.39
CA LYS A 62 -1.40 17.52 16.52
C LYS A 62 -0.46 18.19 15.51
N SER A 63 -0.84 18.18 14.24
CA SER A 63 -0.05 18.72 13.13
C SER A 63 -0.75 19.88 12.42
N SER A 64 -1.55 20.66 13.14
CA SER A 64 -2.35 21.76 12.60
C SER A 64 -1.51 22.90 11.99
N THR A 65 -0.21 22.94 12.28
CA THR A 65 0.71 23.96 11.78
C THR A 65 1.38 23.60 10.45
N ILE A 66 1.25 22.36 9.98
CA ILE A 66 1.92 21.89 8.76
C ILE A 66 1.00 22.16 7.55
N THR A 67 1.38 23.12 6.72
CA THR A 67 0.58 23.56 5.56
C THR A 67 0.41 22.46 4.51
N ALA A 68 1.46 21.72 4.16
CA ALA A 68 1.40 20.66 3.16
C ALA A 68 0.79 19.32 3.66
N LYS A 69 0.13 19.33 4.81
CA LYS A 69 -0.42 18.12 5.42
C LYS A 69 -1.41 17.40 4.51
N GLU A 70 -2.37 18.12 3.94
CA GLU A 70 -3.44 17.54 3.13
C GLU A 70 -2.89 16.93 1.86
N GLU A 71 -2.01 17.66 1.17
CA GLU A 71 -1.43 17.20 -0.10
C GLU A 71 -0.50 16.02 0.11
N PHE A 72 0.22 16.00 1.23
CA PHE A 72 1.03 14.85 1.59
C PHE A 72 0.17 13.60 1.81
N LEU A 73 -0.94 13.72 2.56
CA LEU A 73 -1.84 12.59 2.79
C LEU A 73 -2.50 12.11 1.49
N GLN A 74 -2.92 13.03 0.63
CA GLN A 74 -3.44 12.71 -0.70
C GLN A 74 -2.39 11.99 -1.55
N THR A 75 -1.15 12.48 -1.54
CA THR A 75 -0.03 11.86 -2.27
C THR A 75 0.23 10.45 -1.78
N LEU A 76 0.25 10.22 -0.45
CA LEU A 76 0.41 8.88 0.10
C LEU A 76 -0.69 7.92 -0.35
N GLN A 77 -1.93 8.41 -0.47
CA GLN A 77 -3.07 7.65 -0.99
C GLN A 77 -2.89 7.31 -2.47
N GLU A 78 -2.48 8.27 -3.30
CA GLU A 78 -2.23 8.06 -4.72
C GLU A 78 -1.08 7.09 -4.98
N LEU A 79 -0.09 7.07 -4.10
CA LEU A 79 1.02 6.11 -4.14
C LEU A 79 0.63 4.71 -3.67
N ASN A 80 -0.64 4.47 -3.31
CA ASN A 80 -1.13 3.24 -2.68
C ASN A 80 -0.31 2.88 -1.43
N THR A 81 0.14 3.88 -0.69
CA THR A 81 0.91 3.66 0.53
C THR A 81 0.01 2.96 1.56
N PRO A 82 0.42 1.80 2.10
CA PRO A 82 -0.39 1.11 3.09
C PRO A 82 -0.71 1.98 4.31
N ARG A 83 -1.96 1.96 4.76
CA ARG A 83 -2.43 2.75 5.91
C ARG A 83 -1.60 2.51 7.17
N HIS A 84 -0.99 1.34 7.33
CA HIS A 84 -0.19 1.00 8.50
C HIS A 84 1.08 1.88 8.67
N TYR A 85 1.51 2.60 7.64
CA TYR A 85 2.59 3.59 7.74
C TYR A 85 2.16 4.86 8.49
N ILE A 86 0.86 5.14 8.59
CA ILE A 86 0.34 6.30 9.30
C ILE A 86 -0.10 5.87 10.70
N LYS A 87 0.75 6.19 11.67
CA LYS A 87 0.55 5.85 13.09
C LYS A 87 -0.18 6.93 13.86
N ASN A 88 -0.19 8.16 13.36
CA ASN A 88 -0.80 9.29 14.04
C ASN A 88 -2.33 9.23 14.03
N LYS A 89 -2.92 9.02 15.22
CA LYS A 89 -4.37 8.97 15.45
C LYS A 89 -5.11 10.29 15.21
N TYR A 90 -4.41 11.43 15.24
CA TYR A 90 -5.01 12.76 15.02
C TYR A 90 -5.15 13.11 13.54
N LEU A 91 -4.57 12.31 12.64
CA LEU A 91 -4.77 12.47 11.21
C LEU A 91 -6.11 11.83 10.85
N LYS A 92 -7.06 12.67 10.44
CA LYS A 92 -8.23 12.21 9.69
C LYS A 92 -7.71 11.78 8.34
N THR A 93 -7.35 10.51 8.23
CA THR A 93 -6.76 10.03 7.00
C THR A 93 -7.82 10.00 5.90
N PRO A 94 -7.59 10.63 4.73
CA PRO A 94 -8.53 10.62 3.63
C PRO A 94 -8.55 9.28 2.88
N PHE A 95 -7.86 8.22 3.37
CA PHE A 95 -8.04 6.86 2.84
C PHE A 95 -9.51 6.50 3.01
N VAL A 96 -10.27 6.79 1.95
CA VAL A 96 -11.46 6.08 1.56
C VAL A 96 -11.07 4.63 1.77
N LYS A 97 -11.84 3.91 2.60
CA LYS A 97 -11.68 2.46 2.66
C LYS A 97 -11.57 2.05 1.20
N GLN A 98 -10.45 1.45 0.81
CA GLN A 98 -10.47 0.64 -0.39
C GLN A 98 -11.47 -0.47 -0.03
N GLU A 99 -12.78 -0.17 -0.12
CA GLU A 99 -13.69 -1.10 -0.74
C GLU A 99 -12.91 -1.52 -1.96
N ILE A 100 -12.50 -2.78 -1.95
CA ILE A 100 -11.99 -3.45 -3.12
C ILE A 100 -12.89 -2.93 -4.23
N ILE A 101 -12.37 -2.08 -5.12
CA ILE A 101 -13.08 -1.77 -6.35
C ILE A 101 -12.97 -3.09 -7.10
N THR A 102 -13.85 -4.02 -6.74
CA THR A 102 -14.32 -5.02 -7.66
C THR A 102 -14.98 -4.18 -8.73
N LEU A 103 -14.19 -3.73 -9.69
CA LEU A 103 -14.67 -3.68 -11.05
C LEU A 103 -15.46 -4.98 -11.21
N PRO A 104 -16.70 -4.96 -11.71
CA PRO A 104 -17.31 -6.20 -12.13
C PRO A 104 -16.37 -6.73 -13.21
N VAL A 105 -15.45 -7.61 -12.83
CA VAL A 105 -14.82 -8.52 -13.75
C VAL A 105 -16.06 -9.18 -14.35
N LYS A 106 -16.37 -8.84 -15.60
CA LYS A 106 -17.25 -9.66 -16.43
C LYS A 106 -16.56 -11.02 -16.44
N ARG A 107 -16.81 -11.82 -15.41
CA ARG A 107 -16.55 -13.24 -15.42
C ARG A 107 -17.31 -13.68 -16.65
N LYS A 108 -16.60 -14.07 -17.70
CA LYS A 108 -17.18 -15.01 -18.65
C LYS A 108 -17.78 -16.10 -17.76
N GLN A 109 -19.10 -16.20 -17.73
CA GLN A 109 -19.78 -17.20 -16.94
C GLN A 109 -19.26 -18.54 -17.43
N TYR A 110 -18.34 -19.14 -16.68
CA TYR A 110 -18.03 -20.53 -16.90
C TYR A 110 -19.23 -21.30 -16.39
N VAL A 111 -20.14 -21.63 -17.30
CA VAL A 111 -21.23 -22.56 -17.04
C VAL A 111 -20.56 -23.90 -16.77
N LYS A 112 -20.54 -24.33 -15.50
CA LYS A 112 -20.21 -25.72 -15.18
C LYS A 112 -21.26 -26.59 -15.88
N PRO A 113 -20.90 -27.57 -16.73
CA PRO A 113 -21.88 -28.47 -17.28
C PRO A 113 -22.59 -29.19 -16.12
N VAL A 114 -23.91 -29.08 -16.10
CA VAL A 114 -24.76 -29.78 -15.12
C VAL A 114 -24.72 -31.27 -15.48
N VAL A 115 -23.81 -32.01 -14.86
CA VAL A 115 -23.83 -33.47 -14.92
C VAL A 115 -24.95 -33.93 -13.97
N LYS A 116 -26.13 -34.20 -14.54
CA LYS A 116 -27.21 -34.88 -13.83
C LYS A 116 -26.73 -36.29 -13.49
N ARG A 117 -26.49 -36.55 -12.21
CA ARG A 117 -26.20 -37.90 -11.70
C ARG A 117 -27.48 -38.71 -11.74
N ASN A 118 -27.71 -39.45 -12.81
CA ASN A 118 -28.61 -40.59 -12.78
C ASN A 118 -27.89 -41.72 -12.05
N ARG A 119 -28.48 -42.23 -10.95
CA ARG A 119 -28.06 -43.48 -10.34
C ARG A 119 -28.47 -44.61 -11.30
N LEU A 120 -27.50 -45.37 -11.78
CA LEU A 120 -27.38 -46.82 -11.64
C LEU A 120 -26.31 -47.33 -12.61
N ASP A 121 -25.55 -48.29 -12.09
CA ASP A 121 -24.77 -49.31 -12.78
C ASP A 121 -23.31 -49.05 -13.16
N GLU A 122 -22.51 -50.07 -12.81
CA GLU A 122 -21.10 -50.36 -13.12
C GLU A 122 -20.02 -49.76 -12.20
N LYS A 123 -19.64 -50.56 -11.20
CA LYS A 123 -18.30 -50.50 -10.58
C LYS A 123 -17.26 -50.94 -11.63
N PRO A 124 -16.24 -50.14 -11.97
CA PRO A 124 -15.10 -50.66 -12.69
C PRO A 124 -14.19 -51.43 -11.72
N LYS A 125 -13.99 -52.69 -12.10
CA LYS A 125 -13.05 -53.68 -11.60
C LYS A 125 -11.62 -53.08 -11.59
N TYR A 126 -10.90 -53.22 -10.48
CA TYR A 126 -9.46 -52.92 -10.45
C TYR A 126 -8.76 -54.04 -11.22
N ASP A 127 -8.44 -53.80 -12.49
CA ASP A 127 -7.51 -54.64 -13.21
C ASP A 127 -6.07 -54.29 -12.76
N GLU A 128 -5.33 -55.36 -12.51
CA GLU A 128 -4.04 -55.46 -11.83
C GLU A 128 -2.96 -54.57 -12.46
N ILE A 129 -2.34 -53.71 -11.66
CA ILE A 129 -1.06 -53.10 -12.01
C ILE A 129 0.01 -53.91 -11.29
N HIS A 130 0.58 -54.87 -12.02
CA HIS A 130 1.87 -55.47 -11.72
C HIS A 130 2.95 -54.39 -11.72
N TRP A 131 3.65 -54.23 -10.59
CA TRP A 131 4.99 -53.66 -10.59
C TRP A 131 5.98 -54.77 -10.31
N GLU A 132 6.66 -55.20 -11.38
CA GLU A 132 7.87 -55.99 -11.30
C GLU A 132 9.03 -55.16 -10.70
N SER A 133 9.85 -55.89 -9.94
CA SER A 133 11.29 -55.72 -9.68
C SER A 133 11.72 -54.56 -8.78
N PHE A 134 12.17 -54.88 -7.56
CA PHE A 134 13.57 -55.27 -7.28
C PHE A 134 13.70 -55.97 -5.92
#